data_AF-A0A6V6YQM7-F1
#
_entry.id   AF-A0A6V6YQM7-F1
#
_cell.length_a   1.000
_cell.length_b   1.000
_cell.length_c   1.000
_cell.angle_alpha   90.00
_cell.angle_beta   90.00
_cell.angle_gamma   90.00
#
_symmetry.space_group_name_H-M   'P 1'
#
loop_
_entity.id
_entity.type
_entity.pdbx_description
1 polymer ?
#
loop_
_entity_poly.entity_id
_entity_poly.type
_entity_poly.pdbx_seq_one_letter_code
_entity_poly.pdbx_strand_id
1 'polypeptide(L)' 'MFTSFTPVHHGNSLMSIGISVFVIIVAALNLFLDFDQIEKGVQQRMPKFMEWYGAMGLVITLVWLYIEFLRLLSKFASRD' A
#
# COMPACT_ATOMS: atom_id res chain seq x y z
N MET A 1 -34.29 -25.60 0.43
CA MET A 1 -33.28 -25.06 1.37
C MET A 1 -31.92 -25.21 0.71
N PHE A 2 -31.62 -24.35 -0.25
CA PHE A 2 -30.34 -24.30 -0.95
C PHE A 2 -29.78 -22.90 -0.72
N THR A 3 -28.57 -22.83 -0.19
CA THR A 3 -27.90 -21.62 0.29
C THR A 3 -27.69 -20.61 -0.85
N SER A 4 -28.66 -19.71 -1.04
CA SER A 4 -28.50 -18.50 -1.84
C SER A 4 -27.64 -17.48 -1.10
N PHE A 5 -26.32 -17.74 -1.06
CA PHE A 5 -25.34 -16.68 -0.82
C PHE A 5 -25.33 -15.76 -2.03
N THR A 6 -26.21 -14.75 -2.01
CA THR A 6 -26.08 -13.60 -2.90
C THR A 6 -25.01 -12.69 -2.28
N PRO A 7 -23.88 -12.42 -2.98
CA PRO A 7 -22.95 -11.40 -2.54
C PRO A 7 -23.63 -10.03 -2.71
N VAL A 8 -24.21 -9.56 -1.62
CA VAL A 8 -24.81 -8.24 -1.50
C VAL A 8 -23.70 -7.19 -1.65
N HIS A 9 -23.82 -6.41 -2.74
CA HIS A 9 -23.03 -5.24 -3.11
C HIS A 9 -21.63 -5.45 -3.74
N HIS A 10 -21.62 -5.92 -5.01
CA HIS A 10 -20.65 -5.43 -6.00
C HIS A 10 -20.98 -3.99 -6.40
N GLY A 11 -20.76 -3.05 -5.48
CA GLY A 11 -20.86 -1.63 -5.76
C GLY A 11 -19.58 -1.15 -6.42
N ASN A 12 -19.58 -1.04 -7.75
CA ASN A 12 -18.59 -0.32 -8.57
C ASN A 12 -18.63 1.21 -8.31
N SER A 13 -18.88 1.60 -7.05
CA SER A 13 -19.14 2.98 -6.66
C SER A 13 -17.86 3.80 -6.78
N LEU A 14 -17.99 5.01 -7.31
CA LEU A 14 -16.97 6.07 -7.32
C LEU A 14 -16.24 6.19 -5.96
N MET A 15 -16.97 5.88 -4.88
CA MET A 15 -16.47 5.80 -3.51
C MET A 15 -15.29 4.82 -3.32
N SER A 16 -15.31 3.66 -3.97
CA SER A 16 -14.25 2.65 -3.88
C SER A 16 -12.94 3.08 -4.54
N ILE A 17 -13.01 4.01 -5.50
CA ILE A 17 -11.85 4.58 -6.17
C ILE A 17 -11.29 5.73 -5.33
N GLY A 18 -12.15 6.61 -4.81
CA GLY A 18 -11.74 7.67 -3.89
C GLY A 18 -11.01 7.13 -2.65
N ILE A 19 -11.52 6.05 -2.06
CA ILE A 19 -10.86 5.38 -0.92
C ILE A 19 -9.52 4.79 -1.33
N SER A 20 -9.42 4.10 -2.48
CA SER A 20 -8.14 3.57 -2.97
C SER A 20 -7.10 4.67 -3.20
N VAL A 21 -7.47 5.81 -3.80
CA VAL A 21 -6.55 6.95 -3.98
C VAL A 21 -6.05 7.47 -2.64
N PHE A 22 -6.96 7.66 -1.67
CA PHE A 22 -6.59 8.14 -0.34
C PHE A 22 -5.60 7.21 0.37
N VAL A 23 -5.87 5.89 0.34
CA VAL A 23 -5.00 4.87 0.93
C VAL A 23 -3.61 4.89 0.30
N ILE A 24 -3.51 5.04 -1.02
CA ILE A 24 -2.22 5.13 -1.72
C ILE A 24 -1.42 6.36 -1.26
N ILE A 25 -2.05 7.52 -1.13
CA ILE A 25 -1.38 8.75 -0.67
C ILE A 25 -0.85 8.56 0.75
N VAL A 26 -1.67 8.03 1.66
CA VAL A 26 -1.25 7.76 3.05
C VAL A 26 -0.10 6.74 3.09
N ALA A 27 -0.17 5.69 2.29
CA ALA A 27 0.90 4.69 2.22
C ALA A 27 2.21 5.25 1.65
N ALA A 28 2.14 6.13 0.65
CA ALA A 28 3.32 6.81 0.10
C ALA A 28 4.00 7.72 1.15
N LEU A 29 3.19 8.42 1.96
CA LEU A 29 3.71 9.21 3.08
C LEU A 29 4.36 8.33 4.16
N ASN A 30 3.76 7.17 4.48
CA ASN A 30 4.38 6.20 5.39
C ASN A 30 5.72 5.68 4.85
N LEU A 31 5.82 5.35 3.56
CA LEU A 31 7.09 4.93 2.95
C LEU A 31 8.17 6.02 3.06
N PHE A 32 7.80 7.30 2.89
CA PHE A 32 8.72 8.42 3.04
C PHE A 32 9.20 8.57 4.50
N LEU A 33 8.29 8.43 5.47
CA LEU A 33 8.63 8.45 6.90
C LEU A 33 9.51 7.25 7.30
N ASP A 34 9.21 6.05 6.78
CA ASP A 34 10.01 4.85 6.99
C ASP A 34 11.44 5.05 6.45
N PHE A 35 11.59 5.68 5.28
CA PHE A 35 12.89 6.01 4.70
C PHE A 35 13.68 7.02 5.55
N ASP A 36 13.04 8.10 6.01
CA ASP A 36 13.66 9.12 6.88
C ASP A 36 14.12 8.53 8.23
N GLN A 37 13.34 7.62 8.81
CA GLN A 37 13.75 6.90 10.02
C GLN A 37 14.99 6.03 9.80
N ILE A 38 15.07 5.34 8.66
CA ILE A 38 16.22 4.50 8.31
C ILE A 38 17.46 5.36 8.07
N GLU A 39 17.32 6.50 7.39
CA GLU A 39 18.42 7.45 7.17
C GLU A 39 18.97 7.99 8.49
N LYS A 40 18.08 8.40 9.40
CA LYS A 40 18.45 8.82 10.76
C LYS A 40 19.13 7.70 11.56
N GLY A 41 18.64 6.46 11.43
CA GLY A 41 19.24 5.30 12.08
C GLY A 41 20.67 5.01 11.59
N VAL A 42 20.91 5.15 10.28
CA VAL A 42 22.25 5.02 9.68
C VAL A 42 23.17 6.16 10.14
N GLN A 43 22.69 7.40 10.19
CA GLN A 43 23.47 8.55 10.69
C GLN A 43 23.89 8.37 12.16
N GLN A 44 23.06 7.72 12.96
CA GLN A 44 23.34 7.39 14.36
C GLN A 44 24.28 6.18 14.54
N ARG A 45 24.81 5.60 13.45
CA ARG A 45 25.65 4.39 13.44
C ARG A 45 25.00 3.23 14.20
N MET A 46 23.69 3.06 14.00
CA MET A 46 22.97 1.92 14.57
C MET A 46 23.57 0.58 14.09
N PRO A 47 23.43 -0.51 14.87
CA PRO A 47 24.01 -1.79 14.53
C PRO A 47 23.62 -2.30 13.13
N LYS A 48 24.58 -2.85 12.37
CA LYS A 48 24.41 -3.34 10.99
C LYS A 48 23.22 -4.30 10.76
N PHE A 49 22.80 -5.04 11.78
CA PHE A 49 21.64 -5.94 11.64
C PHE A 49 20.31 -5.17 11.52
N MET A 50 20.23 -3.94 12.03
CA MET A 50 19.03 -3.09 11.94
C MET A 50 18.89 -2.49 10.53
N GLU A 51 20.01 -2.30 9.81
CA GLU A 51 19.99 -1.86 8.40
C GLU A 51 19.26 -2.87 7.52
N TRP A 52 19.53 -4.17 7.70
CA TRP A 52 18.88 -5.22 6.91
C TRP A 52 17.38 -5.30 7.20
N TYR A 53 16.97 -5.15 8.47
CA TYR A 53 15.55 -5.14 8.84
C TYR A 53 14.81 -3.92 8.26
N GLY A 54 15.43 -2.74 8.33
CA GLY A 54 14.88 -1.52 7.72
C GLY A 54 14.76 -1.63 6.20
N ALA A 55 15.78 -2.17 5.53
CA ALA A 55 15.74 -2.40 4.09
C ALA A 55 14.65 -3.40 3.68
N MET A 56 14.43 -4.46 4.45
CA MET A 56 13.34 -5.42 4.19
C MET A 56 11.96 -4.78 4.37
N GLY A 57 11.77 -3.98 5.41
CA GLY A 57 10.54 -3.21 5.60
C GLY A 57 10.24 -2.28 4.42
N LEU A 58 11.23 -1.51 3.98
CA LEU A 58 11.10 -0.61 2.82
C LEU A 58 10.71 -1.36 1.54
N VAL A 59 11.35 -2.49 1.25
CA VAL A 59 11.06 -3.28 0.05
C VAL A 59 9.64 -3.84 0.10
N ILE A 60 9.19 -4.34 1.25
CA ILE A 60 7.82 -4.87 1.41
C ILE A 60 6.79 -3.75 1.19
N THR A 61 6.97 -2.59 1.82
CA THR A 61 6.07 -1.44 1.65
C THR A 61 6.05 -0.96 0.19
N LEU A 62 7.21 -0.95 -0.48
CA LEU A 62 7.32 -0.55 -1.88
C LEU A 62 6.59 -1.53 -2.82
N VAL A 63 6.76 -2.84 -2.64
CA VAL A 63 6.06 -3.87 -3.43
C VAL A 63 4.55 -3.81 -3.19
N TRP A 64 4.13 -3.62 -1.94
CA TRP A 64 2.72 -3.47 -1.60
C TRP A 64 2.10 -2.25 -2.30
N LEU A 65 2.78 -1.11 -2.24
CA LEU A 65 2.35 0.13 -2.88
C LEU A 65 2.29 -0.02 -4.41
N TYR A 66 3.24 -0.73 -5.01
CA TYR A 66 3.22 -1.06 -6.44
C TYR A 66 1.94 -1.84 -6.84
N ILE A 67 1.58 -2.87 -6.08
CA ILE A 67 0.36 -3.66 -6.36
C ILE A 67 -0.90 -2.80 -6.18
N GLU A 68 -0.94 -1.93 -5.17
CA GLU A 68 -2.08 -1.04 -4.96
C GLU A 68 -2.23 -0.01 -6.09
N PHE A 69 -1.12 0.52 -6.62
CA PHE A 69 -1.14 1.34 -7.83
C PHE A 69 -1.65 0.58 -9.04
N LEU A 70 -1.20 -0.66 -9.27
CA LEU A 70 -1.72 -1.50 -10.35
C LEU A 70 -3.22 -1.77 -10.21
N ARG A 71 -3.68 -2.02 -8.99
CA ARG A 71 -5.11 -2.22 -8.68
C ARG A 71 -5.92 -0.97 -8.94
N LEU A 72 -5.39 0.20 -8.57
CA LEU A 72 -6.02 1.48 -8.82
C LEU A 72 -6.09 1.77 -10.33
N LEU A 73 -5.00 1.61 -11.05
CA LEU A 73 -4.96 1.76 -12.51
C LEU A 73 -5.90 0.78 -13.21
N SER A 74 -5.98 -0.47 -12.75
CA SER A 74 -6.95 -1.45 -13.25
C SER A 74 -8.39 -1.00 -13.02
N LYS A 75 -8.72 -0.46 -11.83
CA LYS A 75 -10.05 0.13 -11.57
C LYS A 75 -10.36 1.34 -12.46
N PHE A 76 -9.36 2.14 -12.83
CA PHE A 76 -9.55 3.24 -13.79
C PHE A 76 -9.72 2.74 -15.22
N ALA A 77 -8.93 1.74 -15.64
CA ALA A 77 -8.99 1.16 -16.98
C ALA A 77 -10.23 0.27 -17.21
N SER A 78 -10.78 -0.35 -16.16
CA SER A 78 -11.96 -1.22 -16.23
C SER A 78 -13.28 -0.44 -16.10
N ARG A 79 -13.24 0.89 -16.26
CA ARG A 79 -14.42 1.78 -16.30
C ARG A 79 -14.87 2.08 -17.73
N ASP A 80 -14.73 1.09 -18.60
CA ASP A 80 -15.48 0.94 -19.87
C ASP A 80 -16.41 -0.27 -19.76
#